data_AF-A0A2D6KTH5-F1
#
_entry.id   AF-A0A2D6KTH5-F1
#
_cell.length_a   1.000
_cell.length_b   1.000
_cell.length_c   1.000
_cell.angle_alpha   90.00
_cell.angle_beta   90.00
_cell.angle_gamma   90.00
#
_symmetry.space_group_name_H-M   'P 1'
#
loop_
_entity.id
_entity.type
_entity.pdbx_description
1 polymer ?
#
loop_
_entity_poly.entity_id
_entity_poly.type
_entity_poly.pdbx_seq_one_letter_code
_entity_poly.pdbx_strand_id
1 'polypeptide(L)'
;MKKRIPIDIDENLLGTIMDKQIELHTNIIHRSSFFVAIFTFILGISILKIMDNSFFILNNFFKSSLIVLAFTSFVCLIIIIMAMMPRVHSKKYTGDNLFYYGGFTKKYTKEEYSKKLQETISDPKKLINSYVAEIYELSNYVFFPAYNKIRYASIIFLMGLITSFILFILGFFQVY
;
A
#
# COMPACT_ATOMS: atom_id res chain seq x y z
N MET A 1 39.78 -16.45 16.08
CA MET A 1 39.59 -16.45 14.62
C MET A 1 38.19 -16.96 14.30
N LYS A 2 37.25 -16.07 13.91
CA LYS A 2 35.87 -16.45 13.57
C LYS A 2 35.88 -17.03 12.16
N LYS A 3 35.81 -18.37 12.04
CA LYS A 3 35.77 -19.10 10.77
C LYS A 3 34.55 -18.61 9.98
N ARG A 4 34.77 -17.76 8.95
CA ARG A 4 33.71 -17.37 8.04
C ARG A 4 33.35 -18.62 7.24
N ILE A 5 32.22 -19.21 7.59
CA ILE A 5 31.60 -20.27 6.79
C ILE A 5 31.37 -19.64 5.42
N PRO A 6 31.91 -20.20 4.33
CA PRO A 6 31.51 -19.77 3.01
C PRO A 6 30.02 -20.08 2.90
N ILE A 7 29.20 -19.03 2.95
CA ILE A 7 27.78 -19.17 2.66
C ILE A 7 27.74 -19.41 1.17
N ASP A 8 27.64 -20.67 0.79
CA ASP A 8 27.24 -21.05 -0.56
C ASP A 8 25.81 -20.54 -0.68
N ILE A 9 25.65 -19.36 -1.28
CA ILE A 9 24.34 -18.82 -1.55
C ILE A 9 23.85 -19.63 -2.73
N ASP A 10 23.18 -20.72 -2.38
CA ASP A 10 22.36 -21.47 -3.30
C ASP A 10 21.52 -20.44 -4.07
N GLU A 11 21.59 -20.45 -5.41
CA GLU A 11 20.79 -19.55 -6.27
C GLU A 11 19.30 -19.59 -5.87
N ASN A 12 18.87 -20.72 -5.30
CA ASN A 12 17.56 -20.91 -4.69
C ASN A 12 17.22 -19.91 -3.57
N LEU A 13 18.18 -19.49 -2.74
CA LEU A 13 17.89 -18.61 -1.60
C LEU A 13 17.51 -17.19 -2.05
N LEU A 14 18.25 -16.65 -3.02
CA LEU A 14 17.96 -15.33 -3.59
C LEU A 14 16.63 -15.32 -4.34
N GLY A 15 16.37 -16.36 -5.14
CA GLY A 15 15.08 -16.58 -5.78
C GLY A 15 13.94 -16.64 -4.76
N THR A 16 14.10 -17.44 -3.70
CA THR A 16 13.10 -17.60 -2.63
C THR A 16 12.78 -16.27 -1.93
N ILE A 17 13.79 -15.45 -1.63
CA ILE A 17 13.56 -14.15 -0.97
C ILE A 17 12.81 -13.20 -1.91
N MET A 18 13.18 -13.16 -3.19
CA MET A 18 12.50 -12.35 -4.19
C MET A 18 11.04 -12.78 -4.36
N ASP A 19 10.80 -14.08 -4.48
CA ASP A 19 9.46 -14.67 -4.55
C ASP A 19 8.63 -14.28 -3.33
N LYS A 20 9.24 -14.30 -2.14
CA LYS A 20 8.55 -13.86 -0.93
C LYS A 20 8.21 -12.38 -0.96
N GLN A 21 9.05 -11.52 -1.54
CA GLN A 21 8.75 -10.10 -1.69
C GLN A 21 7.62 -9.85 -2.69
N ILE A 22 7.60 -10.59 -3.80
CA ILE A 22 6.49 -10.56 -4.77
C ILE A 22 5.21 -11.01 -4.08
N GLU A 23 5.23 -12.10 -3.32
CA GLU A 23 4.09 -12.60 -2.55
C GLU A 23 3.60 -11.56 -1.51
N LEU A 24 4.51 -10.89 -0.81
CA LEU A 24 4.14 -9.83 0.13
C LEU A 24 3.48 -8.64 -0.58
N HIS A 25 4.00 -8.26 -1.76
CA HIS A 25 3.42 -7.19 -2.56
C HIS A 25 2.04 -7.55 -3.10
N THR A 26 1.87 -8.77 -3.64
CA THR A 26 0.58 -9.25 -4.13
C THR A 26 -0.44 -9.33 -3.00
N ASN A 27 -0.03 -9.79 -1.81
CA ASN A 27 -0.89 -9.79 -0.61
C ASN A 27 -1.37 -8.38 -0.22
N ILE A 28 -0.50 -7.37 -0.29
CA ILE A 28 -0.90 -5.96 -0.05
C ILE A 28 -1.95 -5.53 -1.07
N ILE A 29 -1.73 -5.82 -2.35
CA ILE A 29 -2.66 -5.48 -3.43
C ILE A 29 -4.01 -6.18 -3.21
N HIS A 30 -4.01 -7.49 -2.95
CA HIS A 30 -5.24 -8.25 -2.70
C HIS A 30 -6.05 -7.68 -1.53
N ARG A 31 -5.38 -7.40 -0.40
CA ARG A 31 -6.03 -6.77 0.76
C ARG A 31 -6.59 -5.38 0.43
N SER A 32 -5.82 -4.58 -0.32
CA SER A 32 -6.25 -3.24 -0.75
C SER A 32 -7.47 -3.31 -1.64
N SER A 33 -7.48 -4.19 -2.65
CA SER A 33 -8.61 -4.39 -3.56
C SER A 33 -9.89 -4.81 -2.82
N PHE A 34 -9.76 -5.66 -1.80
CA PHE A 34 -10.88 -6.02 -0.94
C PHE A 34 -11.46 -4.80 -0.20
N PHE A 35 -10.61 -3.94 0.37
CA PHE A 35 -11.07 -2.68 0.99
C PHE A 35 -11.70 -1.72 -0.01
N VAL A 36 -11.14 -1.58 -1.22
CA VAL A 36 -11.74 -0.76 -2.28
C VAL A 36 -13.15 -1.24 -2.59
N ALA A 37 -13.36 -2.56 -2.74
CA ALA A 37 -14.68 -3.12 -3.00
C ALA A 37 -15.69 -2.78 -1.89
N ILE A 38 -15.30 -2.97 -0.63
CA ILE A 38 -16.14 -2.65 0.53
C ILE A 38 -16.49 -1.15 0.57
N PHE A 39 -15.49 -0.27 0.48
CA PHE A 39 -15.70 1.17 0.57
C PHE A 39 -16.52 1.69 -0.61
N THR A 40 -16.31 1.15 -1.81
CA THR A 40 -17.10 1.49 -3.00
C THR A 40 -18.55 1.07 -2.84
N PHE A 41 -18.80 -0.15 -2.33
CA PHE A 41 -20.15 -0.66 -2.09
C PHE A 41 -20.91 0.20 -1.07
N ILE A 42 -20.27 0.49 0.07
CA ILE A 42 -20.87 1.29 1.14
C ILE A 42 -21.10 2.74 0.70
N LEU A 43 -20.14 3.32 -0.01
CA LEU A 43 -20.30 4.64 -0.62
C LEU A 43 -21.46 4.67 -1.60
N GLY A 44 -21.56 3.65 -2.47
CA GLY A 44 -22.64 3.52 -3.45
C GLY A 44 -24.01 3.49 -2.80
N ILE A 45 -24.22 2.63 -1.79
CA ILE A 45 -25.49 2.57 -1.04
C ILE A 45 -25.79 3.90 -0.36
N SER A 46 -24.78 4.53 0.26
CA SER A 46 -24.96 5.80 0.96
C SER A 46 -25.38 6.91 -0.01
N ILE A 47 -24.75 7.00 -1.17
CA ILE A 47 -25.09 7.97 -2.22
C ILE A 47 -26.49 7.72 -2.77
N LEU A 48 -26.82 6.47 -3.11
CA LEU A 48 -28.16 6.12 -3.59
C LEU A 48 -29.24 6.53 -2.59
N LYS A 49 -28.99 6.35 -1.29
CA LYS A 49 -29.95 6.74 -0.26
C LYS A 49 -30.04 8.25 -0.05
N ILE A 50 -28.94 8.99 -0.27
CA ILE A 50 -28.92 10.45 -0.22
C ILE A 50 -29.66 11.06 -1.42
N MET A 51 -29.58 10.43 -2.60
CA MET A 51 -30.25 10.88 -3.82
C MET A 51 -31.74 10.55 -3.88
N ASP A 52 -32.21 9.63 -3.04
CA ASP A 52 -33.62 9.29 -2.93
C ASP A 52 -34.42 10.48 -2.36
N ASN A 53 -35.59 10.77 -2.92
CA ASN A 53 -36.47 11.86 -2.47
C ASN A 53 -36.88 11.71 -0.99
N SER A 54 -36.90 10.47 -0.48
CA SER A 54 -37.13 10.22 0.95
C SER A 54 -36.04 10.79 1.86
N PHE A 55 -34.86 11.13 1.33
CA PHE A 55 -33.77 11.71 2.10
C PHE A 55 -34.16 13.03 2.75
N PHE A 56 -34.89 13.90 2.04
CA PHE A 56 -35.28 15.20 2.57
C PHE A 56 -36.28 15.11 3.72
N ILE A 57 -37.05 14.02 3.78
CA ILE A 57 -38.07 13.76 4.81
C ILE A 57 -37.44 13.14 6.08
N LEU A 58 -36.22 12.58 5.99
CA LEU A 58 -35.54 11.99 7.14
C LEU A 58 -35.20 13.01 8.24
N ASN A 59 -35.14 12.53 9.47
CA ASN A 59 -34.59 13.30 10.59
C ASN A 59 -33.13 13.71 10.35
N ASN A 60 -32.74 14.84 10.95
CA ASN A 60 -31.40 15.39 10.79
C ASN A 60 -30.29 14.40 11.20
N PHE A 61 -30.48 13.61 12.28
CA PHE A 61 -29.50 12.61 12.69
C PHE A 61 -29.31 11.48 11.67
N PHE A 62 -30.39 10.98 11.05
CA PHE A 62 -30.28 9.98 9.98
C PHE A 62 -29.57 10.54 8.74
N LYS A 63 -29.86 11.79 8.38
CA LYS A 63 -29.14 12.48 7.29
C LYS A 63 -27.64 12.57 7.59
N SER A 64 -27.29 13.07 8.78
CA SER A 64 -25.89 13.18 9.21
C SER A 64 -25.18 11.83 9.26
N SER A 65 -25.86 10.77 9.72
CA SER A 65 -25.32 9.40 9.72
C SER A 65 -24.89 8.95 8.32
N LEU A 66 -25.75 9.14 7.32
CA LEU A 66 -25.47 8.76 5.93
C LEU A 66 -24.35 9.61 5.32
N ILE A 67 -24.33 10.92 5.60
CA ILE A 67 -23.29 11.83 5.11
C ILE A 67 -21.92 11.44 5.69
N VAL A 68 -21.84 11.16 6.99
CA VAL A 68 -20.59 10.73 7.64
C VAL A 68 -20.10 9.40 7.04
N LEU A 69 -21.01 8.46 6.81
CA LEU A 69 -20.66 7.16 6.20
C LEU A 69 -20.15 7.31 4.76
N ALA A 70 -20.82 8.13 3.95
CA ALA A 70 -20.40 8.43 2.58
C ALA A 70 -19.03 9.12 2.57
N PHE A 71 -18.87 10.17 3.38
CA PHE A 71 -17.65 10.95 3.45
C PHE A 71 -16.44 10.10 3.88
N THR A 72 -16.60 9.30 4.93
CA THR A 72 -15.53 8.45 5.45
C THR A 72 -15.16 7.34 4.47
N SER A 73 -16.14 6.72 3.81
CA SER A 73 -15.90 5.73 2.74
C SER A 73 -15.11 6.34 1.57
N PHE A 74 -15.47 7.56 1.16
CA PHE A 74 -14.79 8.28 0.08
C PHE A 74 -13.34 8.62 0.44
N VAL A 75 -13.10 9.17 1.64
CA VAL A 75 -11.74 9.46 2.12
C VAL A 75 -10.89 8.19 2.19
N CYS A 76 -11.45 7.09 2.69
CA CYS A 76 -10.72 5.82 2.78
C CYS A 76 -10.39 5.24 1.40
N LEU A 77 -11.30 5.37 0.43
CA LEU A 77 -11.05 4.97 -0.95
C LEU A 77 -9.87 5.74 -1.57
N ILE A 78 -9.79 7.05 -1.36
CA ILE A 78 -8.64 7.86 -1.80
C ILE A 78 -7.34 7.36 -1.17
N ILE A 79 -7.33 7.12 0.15
CA ILE A 79 -6.12 6.65 0.86
C ILE A 79 -5.67 5.28 0.33
N ILE A 80 -6.59 4.35 0.08
CA ILE A 80 -6.27 3.03 -0.46
C ILE A 80 -5.73 3.13 -1.89
N ILE A 81 -6.35 3.92 -2.77
CA ILE A 81 -5.84 4.14 -4.12
C ILE A 81 -4.41 4.73 -4.06
N MET A 82 -4.18 5.70 -3.18
CA MET A 82 -2.84 6.25 -2.95
C MET A 82 -1.86 5.22 -2.35
N ALA A 83 -2.33 4.17 -1.70
CA ALA A 83 -1.50 3.08 -1.19
C ALA A 83 -1.11 2.09 -2.29
N MET A 84 -1.99 1.87 -3.27
CA MET A 84 -1.77 0.97 -4.42
C MET A 84 -0.94 1.61 -5.53
N MET A 85 -0.85 2.95 -5.58
CA MET A 85 -0.11 3.64 -6.63
C MET A 85 1.39 3.29 -6.59
N PRO A 86 1.98 2.80 -7.70
CA PRO A 86 3.38 2.38 -7.73
C PRO A 86 4.30 3.58 -7.49
N ARG A 87 5.19 3.46 -6.50
CA ARG A 87 6.22 4.46 -6.22
C ARG A 87 7.44 4.20 -7.10
N VAL A 88 7.38 4.68 -8.34
CA VAL A 88 8.44 4.47 -9.35
C VAL A 88 9.72 5.26 -9.03
N HIS A 89 9.62 6.33 -8.22
CA HIS A 89 10.78 7.16 -7.87
C HIS A 89 10.70 7.60 -6.42
N SER A 90 11.61 7.10 -5.59
CA SER A 90 11.87 7.71 -4.28
C SER A 90 13.15 8.54 -4.40
N LYS A 91 13.05 9.87 -4.20
CA LYS A 91 14.21 10.78 -4.08
C LYS A 91 15.17 10.38 -2.96
N LYS A 92 14.76 9.47 -2.06
CA LYS A 92 15.58 8.93 -0.98
C LYS A 92 16.34 7.65 -1.36
N TYR A 93 16.24 7.18 -2.61
CA TYR A 93 17.15 6.16 -3.12
C TYR A 93 18.52 6.80 -3.33
N THR A 94 19.36 6.66 -2.31
CA THR A 94 20.74 7.13 -2.28
C THR A 94 21.74 6.02 -2.63
N GLY A 95 21.28 4.78 -2.77
CA GLY A 95 22.12 3.63 -3.11
C GLY A 95 22.49 3.57 -4.58
N ASP A 96 23.72 3.15 -4.88
CA ASP A 96 24.21 2.85 -6.23
C ASP A 96 23.77 1.46 -6.70
N ASN A 97 22.51 1.09 -6.37
CA ASN A 97 21.99 -0.24 -6.59
C ASN A 97 21.57 -0.41 -8.06
N LEU A 98 22.32 -1.25 -8.78
CA LEU A 98 22.10 -1.53 -10.21
C LEU A 98 20.77 -2.24 -10.47
N PHE A 99 20.24 -2.97 -9.50
CA PHE A 99 19.00 -3.74 -9.67
C PHE A 99 17.74 -2.89 -9.46
N TYR A 100 17.86 -1.67 -8.92
CA TYR A 100 16.69 -0.82 -8.67
C TYR A 100 16.12 -0.19 -9.94
N TYR A 101 14.90 -0.61 -10.31
CA TYR A 101 14.21 -0.20 -11.54
C TYR A 101 13.99 1.33 -11.73
N GLY A 102 13.93 2.09 -10.63
CA GLY A 102 13.56 3.52 -10.66
C GLY A 102 14.72 4.52 -10.78
N GLY A 103 15.98 4.06 -10.73
CA GLY A 103 17.15 4.95 -10.57
C GLY A 103 18.22 4.84 -11.65
N PHE A 104 18.43 3.65 -12.23
CA PHE A 104 19.60 3.42 -13.10
C PHE A 104 19.51 4.17 -14.44
N THR A 105 18.32 4.28 -15.03
CA THR A 105 18.12 4.96 -16.34
C THR A 105 18.39 6.46 -16.30
N LYS A 106 18.34 7.08 -15.12
CA LYS A 106 18.68 8.50 -14.93
C LYS A 106 20.16 8.74 -14.68
N LYS A 107 20.91 7.69 -14.32
CA LYS A 107 22.28 7.79 -13.83
C LYS A 107 23.30 7.16 -14.76
N TYR A 108 22.89 6.20 -15.59
CA TYR A 108 23.78 5.42 -16.45
C TYR A 108 23.29 5.35 -17.88
N THR A 109 24.23 5.44 -18.84
CA THR A 109 23.95 4.99 -20.22
C THR A 109 23.83 3.47 -20.27
N LYS A 110 23.32 2.94 -21.39
CA LYS A 110 23.21 1.49 -21.59
C LYS A 110 24.57 0.79 -21.51
N GLU A 111 25.63 1.36 -22.09
CA GLU A 111 26.97 0.76 -22.02
C GLU A 111 27.54 0.78 -20.60
N GLU A 112 27.38 1.89 -19.88
CA GLU A 112 27.83 2.02 -18.49
C GLU A 112 27.11 1.06 -17.56
N TYR A 113 25.79 0.92 -17.73
CA TYR A 113 24.98 -0.04 -16.99
C TYR A 113 25.45 -1.48 -17.25
N SER A 114 25.63 -1.85 -18.52
CA SER A 114 26.10 -3.20 -18.90
C SER A 114 27.44 -3.53 -18.25
N LYS A 115 28.41 -2.61 -18.31
CA LYS A 115 29.73 -2.80 -17.71
C LYS A 115 29.64 -2.97 -16.18
N LYS A 116 28.92 -2.09 -15.50
CA LYS A 116 28.73 -2.17 -14.04
C LYS A 116 27.98 -3.43 -13.60
N LEU A 117 27.01 -3.87 -14.40
CA LEU A 117 26.27 -5.10 -14.14
C LEU A 117 27.20 -6.32 -14.24
N GLN A 118 28.03 -6.40 -15.29
CA GLN A 118 29.03 -7.46 -15.43
C GLN A 118 30.04 -7.47 -14.28
N GLU A 119 30.55 -6.30 -13.87
CA GLU A 119 31.46 -6.17 -12.71
C GLU A 119 30.81 -6.61 -11.39
N THR A 120 29.49 -6.40 -11.25
CA THR A 120 28.73 -6.76 -10.04
C THR A 120 28.41 -8.24 -9.99
N ILE A 121 28.04 -8.85 -11.13
CA ILE A 121 27.77 -10.29 -11.24
C ILE A 121 29.06 -11.10 -11.07
N SER A 122 30.21 -10.57 -11.51
CA SER A 122 31.51 -11.25 -11.42
C SER A 122 32.07 -11.35 -9.98
N ASP A 123 31.53 -10.57 -9.03
CA ASP A 123 31.91 -10.61 -7.62
C ASP A 123 30.68 -11.01 -6.77
N PRO A 124 30.61 -12.26 -6.29
CA PRO A 124 29.50 -12.74 -5.49
C PRO A 124 29.16 -11.84 -4.30
N LYS A 125 30.17 -11.22 -3.65
CA LYS A 125 29.92 -10.32 -2.51
C LYS A 125 29.21 -9.04 -2.94
N LYS A 126 29.56 -8.47 -4.10
CA LYS A 126 28.89 -7.27 -4.63
C LYS A 126 27.46 -7.57 -5.05
N LEU A 127 27.25 -8.74 -5.68
CA LEU A 127 25.92 -9.22 -6.04
C LEU A 127 25.01 -9.30 -4.81
N ILE A 128 25.46 -10.01 -3.77
CA ILE A 128 24.71 -10.18 -2.51
C ILE A 128 24.40 -8.83 -1.86
N ASN A 129 25.40 -7.95 -1.75
CA ASN A 129 25.21 -6.65 -1.12
C ASN A 129 24.18 -5.79 -1.88
N SER A 130 24.18 -5.86 -3.21
CA SER A 130 23.20 -5.15 -4.05
C SER A 130 21.78 -5.68 -3.83
N TYR A 131 21.64 -7.01 -3.76
CA TYR A 131 20.35 -7.65 -3.44
C TYR A 131 19.85 -7.30 -2.04
N VAL A 132 20.71 -7.35 -1.02
CA VAL A 132 20.34 -6.99 0.35
C VAL A 132 19.89 -5.52 0.42
N ALA A 133 20.59 -4.62 -0.28
CA ALA A 133 20.19 -3.23 -0.38
C ALA A 133 18.82 -3.08 -1.04
N GLU A 134 18.58 -3.79 -2.15
CA GLU A 134 17.28 -3.76 -2.84
C GLU A 134 16.15 -4.23 -1.93
N ILE A 135 16.35 -5.37 -1.26
CA ILE A 135 15.37 -5.98 -0.37
C ILE A 135 15.02 -5.01 0.75
N TYR A 136 16.04 -4.40 1.37
CA TYR A 136 15.86 -3.44 2.46
C TYR A 136 15.13 -2.18 1.99
N GLU A 137 15.54 -1.62 0.86
CA GLU A 137 14.94 -0.40 0.32
C GLU A 137 13.50 -0.61 -0.13
N LEU A 138 13.21 -1.72 -0.83
CA LEU A 138 11.86 -2.08 -1.25
C LEU A 138 10.93 -2.25 -0.03
N SER A 139 11.42 -2.96 0.98
CA SER A 139 10.67 -3.17 2.22
C SER A 139 10.37 -1.85 2.94
N ASN A 140 11.37 -0.98 3.09
CA ASN A 140 11.26 0.25 3.88
C ASN A 140 10.52 1.38 3.15
N TYR A 141 10.72 1.54 1.83
CA TYR A 141 10.18 2.67 1.08
C TYR A 141 8.88 2.38 0.33
N VAL A 142 8.63 1.11 0.02
CA VAL A 142 7.43 0.67 -0.73
C VAL A 142 6.45 -0.06 0.18
N PHE A 143 6.86 -1.16 0.81
CA PHE A 143 5.93 -2.01 1.57
C PHE A 143 5.43 -1.36 2.86
N PHE A 144 6.35 -0.90 3.72
CA PHE A 144 5.96 -0.35 5.02
C PHE A 144 5.02 0.86 4.92
N PRO A 145 5.26 1.84 4.02
CA PRO A 145 4.34 2.96 3.85
C PRO A 145 2.99 2.55 3.26
N ALA A 146 2.94 1.56 2.37
CA ALA A 146 1.69 1.04 1.82
C ALA A 146 0.85 0.38 2.92
N TYR A 147 1.48 -0.47 3.76
CA TYR A 147 0.83 -1.08 4.92
C TYR A 147 0.26 -0.05 5.90
N ASN A 148 1.04 1.00 6.20
CA ASN A 148 0.58 2.05 7.11
C ASN A 148 -0.62 2.82 6.54
N LYS A 149 -0.63 3.13 5.24
CA LYS A 149 -1.80 3.78 4.61
C LYS A 149 -3.04 2.91 4.67
N ILE A 150 -2.93 1.61 4.40
CA ILE A 150 -4.04 0.67 4.52
C ILE A 150 -4.55 0.65 5.96
N ARG A 151 -3.65 0.56 6.94
CA ARG A 151 -4.00 0.61 8.37
C ARG A 151 -4.71 1.91 8.74
N TYR A 152 -4.23 3.06 8.28
CA TYR A 152 -4.87 4.35 8.55
C TYR A 152 -6.25 4.44 7.91
N ALA A 153 -6.41 3.99 6.65
CA ALA A 153 -7.72 3.92 6.01
C ALA A 153 -8.69 3.05 6.82
N SER A 154 -8.25 1.87 7.29
CA SER A 154 -9.07 0.99 8.12
C SER A 154 -9.49 1.64 9.44
N ILE A 155 -8.57 2.35 10.11
CA ILE A 155 -8.88 3.04 11.38
C ILE A 155 -9.85 4.20 11.16
N ILE A 156 -9.63 5.03 10.13
CA ILE A 156 -10.52 6.15 9.79
C ILE A 156 -11.90 5.62 9.43
N PHE A 157 -11.97 4.55 8.64
CA PHE A 157 -13.22 3.92 8.28
C PHE A 157 -13.98 3.41 9.51
N LEU A 158 -13.28 2.72 10.42
CA LEU A 158 -13.88 2.20 11.65
C LEU A 158 -14.42 3.33 12.54
N MET A 159 -13.66 4.42 12.71
CA MET A 159 -14.12 5.60 13.45
C MET A 159 -15.35 6.25 12.79
N GLY A 160 -15.34 6.35 11.46
CA GLY A 160 -16.46 6.84 10.67
C GLY A 160 -17.72 6.00 10.83
N LEU A 161 -17.56 4.67 10.78
CA LEU A 161 -18.63 3.70 10.95
C LEU A 161 -19.23 3.76 12.36
N ILE A 162 -18.40 3.83 13.41
CA ILE A 162 -18.88 3.97 14.80
C ILE A 162 -19.64 5.29 14.96
N THR A 163 -19.11 6.39 14.43
CA THR A 163 -19.77 7.70 14.50
C THR A 163 -21.11 7.70 13.78
N SER A 164 -21.15 7.12 12.57
CA SER A 164 -22.38 6.94 11.79
C SER A 164 -23.40 6.11 12.56
N PHE A 165 -22.97 4.99 13.15
CA PHE A 165 -23.84 4.12 13.94
C PHE A 165 -24.45 4.81 15.16
N ILE A 166 -23.66 5.62 15.88
CA ILE A 166 -24.17 6.42 17.01
C ILE A 166 -25.23 7.42 16.53
N LEU A 167 -24.97 8.13 15.42
CA LEU A 167 -25.94 9.07 14.85
C LEU A 167 -27.23 8.37 14.41
N PHE A 168 -27.13 7.17 13.84
CA PHE A 168 -28.28 6.36 13.48
C PHE A 168 -29.13 6.01 14.70
N ILE A 169 -28.51 5.57 15.80
CA ILE A 169 -29.20 5.25 17.06
C ILE A 169 -29.90 6.48 17.64
N LEU A 170 -29.22 7.63 17.68
CA LEU A 170 -29.81 8.88 18.16
C LEU A 170 -31.01 9.30 17.29
N GLY A 171 -30.91 9.12 15.98
CA GLY A 171 -32.03 9.35 15.07
C GLY A 171 -33.22 8.44 15.37
N PHE A 172 -32.98 7.17 15.71
CA PHE A 172 -34.03 6.22 16.07
C PHE A 172 -34.76 6.63 17.34
N PHE A 173 -34.04 7.00 18.41
CA PHE A 173 -34.63 7.48 19.66
C PHE A 173 -35.40 8.80 19.54
N GLN A 174 -35.18 9.58 18.48
CA GLN A 174 -35.95 10.81 18.24
C GLN A 174 -37.22 10.57 17.39
N VAL A 175 -37.29 9.46 16.65
CA VAL A 175 -38.49 9.08 15.88
C VAL A 175 -39.55 8.43 16.77
N TYR A 176 -39.13 7.69 17.80
CA TYR A 176 -39.99 7.08 18.82
C TYR A 176 -40.20 8.01 20.01
#